data_AF-F0P175-F1
#
_entry.id   AF-F0P175-F1
#
_cell.length_a   1.000
_cell.length_b   1.000
_cell.length_c   1.000
_cell.angle_alpha   90.00
_cell.angle_beta   90.00
_cell.angle_gamma   90.00
#
_symmetry.space_group_name_H-M   'P 1'
#
loop_
_entity.id
_entity.type
_entity.pdbx_description
1 polymer ?
#
loop_
_entity_poly.entity_id
_entity_poly.type
_entity_poly.pdbx_seq_one_letter_code
_entity_poly.pdbx_strand_id
1 'polypeptide(L)'
;MIGSHYYPFGLKHTGYNDLTLGVEIVNSSDVRVGIGVVNMQTSGSDSYNYKFLGQERQDELGLNWDTFRYRNYDYAIGRFFGVDPITEDYMSISPYQFAHNNPVWKIELEGLEGIPTTGQDVINREPRVLAVFYHGGPDGDGKIRSTTEGTGGAGDRFQATASYARSQGMDFKGAVISPSLTQGPGVETGKSFLESNYQEGDMVVVYGYSYGGDNAVNLAEAVPDIPINTMVIVDSSDGPLRGATVNTTIPDNVNTAYNFYQDNSSGASSSSRASGSSSGATSSSSGSNSSGSSNRSNSGSSNSPGSRGYPHSSGGSANVKNIKITGDNVNHGNIQTTAGQNIQSRINQRIDEYGN
;
A
#
# COMPACT_ATOMS: atom_id res chain seq x y z
N MET A 1 5.04 0.69 -20.23
CA MET A 1 5.78 -0.58 -20.38
C MET A 1 7.23 -0.29 -20.73
N ILE A 2 8.17 -0.54 -19.82
CA ILE A 2 9.59 -0.66 -20.18
C ILE A 2 9.73 -2.08 -20.72
N GLY A 3 9.95 -2.22 -22.03
CA GLY A 3 9.90 -3.51 -22.72
C GLY A 3 11.03 -4.41 -22.25
N SER A 4 10.74 -5.46 -21.50
CA SER A 4 11.71 -6.52 -21.22
C SER A 4 12.07 -7.23 -22.52
N HIS A 5 13.33 -7.12 -22.97
CA HIS A 5 13.84 -7.73 -24.21
C HIS A 5 14.07 -9.26 -24.14
N TYR A 6 13.37 -9.93 -23.23
CA TYR A 6 13.49 -11.36 -22.98
C TYR A 6 12.30 -12.09 -23.58
N TYR A 7 12.60 -13.15 -24.33
CA TYR A 7 11.66 -13.98 -25.06
C TYR A 7 11.68 -15.41 -24.48
N PRO A 8 10.74 -16.29 -24.90
CA PRO A 8 10.79 -17.69 -24.55
C PRO A 8 12.18 -18.29 -24.78
N PHE A 9 12.54 -19.25 -23.93
CA PHE A 9 13.83 -19.95 -23.93
C PHE A 9 15.04 -19.09 -23.57
N GLY A 10 14.85 -18.02 -22.79
CA GLY A 10 15.93 -17.15 -22.34
C GLY A 10 16.57 -16.30 -23.44
N LEU A 11 15.94 -16.26 -24.62
CA LEU A 11 16.45 -15.51 -25.77
C LEU A 11 16.35 -14.01 -25.52
N LYS A 12 17.41 -13.28 -25.85
CA LYS A 12 17.46 -11.81 -25.77
C LYS A 12 17.63 -11.22 -27.15
N HIS A 13 16.81 -10.24 -27.51
CA HIS A 13 17.04 -9.45 -28.71
C HIS A 13 17.98 -8.29 -28.39
N THR A 14 19.08 -8.16 -29.13
CA THR A 14 20.05 -7.06 -28.99
C THR A 14 19.66 -5.89 -29.88
N GLY A 15 19.76 -4.65 -29.39
CA GLY A 15 19.63 -3.43 -30.22
C GLY A 15 18.63 -2.39 -29.74
N TYR A 16 17.87 -2.67 -28.69
CA TYR A 16 17.09 -1.65 -27.99
C TYR A 16 17.96 -1.03 -26.90
N ASN A 17 18.23 0.26 -27.05
CA ASN A 17 18.93 1.06 -26.06
C ASN A 17 17.91 1.96 -25.39
N ASP A 18 17.69 1.80 -24.08
CA ASP A 18 16.92 2.77 -23.31
C ASP A 18 17.71 4.08 -23.28
N LEU A 19 17.20 5.09 -23.99
CA LEU A 19 17.73 6.45 -23.94
C LEU A 19 17.45 7.02 -22.55
N THR A 20 18.47 7.05 -21.71
CA THR A 20 18.35 7.62 -20.36
C THR A 20 18.93 9.03 -20.36
N LEU A 21 18.18 9.99 -19.81
CA LEU A 21 18.66 11.34 -19.56
C LEU A 21 19.43 11.36 -18.24
N GLY A 22 20.75 11.56 -18.30
CA GLY A 22 21.60 11.71 -17.12
C GLY A 22 21.85 13.18 -16.81
N VAL A 23 21.60 13.59 -15.57
CA VAL A 23 22.01 14.90 -15.05
C VAL A 23 23.17 14.67 -14.08
N GLU A 24 24.36 15.13 -14.46
CA GLU A 24 25.55 15.10 -13.60
C GLU A 24 25.76 16.50 -13.00
N ILE A 25 25.62 16.62 -11.69
CA ILE A 25 25.95 17.85 -10.96
C ILE A 25 27.41 17.73 -10.52
N VAL A 26 28.30 18.34 -11.30
CA VAL A 26 29.75 18.29 -11.06
C VAL A 26 30.12 19.16 -9.85
N ASN A 27 29.39 20.26 -9.63
CA ASN A 27 29.42 21.11 -8.43
C ASN A 27 28.22 22.08 -8.41
N SER A 28 28.00 22.80 -7.30
CA SER A 28 26.83 23.68 -7.07
C SER A 28 26.70 24.87 -8.03
N SER A 29 27.67 25.09 -8.92
CA SER A 29 27.69 26.18 -9.90
C SER A 29 27.74 25.70 -11.35
N ASP A 30 27.84 24.40 -11.61
CA ASP A 30 27.92 23.85 -12.96
C ASP A 30 27.12 22.54 -13.07
N VAL A 31 26.03 22.58 -13.84
CA VAL A 31 25.15 21.44 -14.11
C VAL A 31 25.35 21.03 -15.55
N ARG A 32 25.79 19.79 -15.78
CA ARG A 32 25.96 19.22 -17.11
C ARG A 32 24.83 18.23 -17.39
N VAL A 33 24.10 18.47 -18.47
CA VAL A 33 23.04 17.58 -18.96
C VAL A 33 23.59 16.82 -20.16
N GLY A 34 23.70 15.50 -20.02
CA GLY A 34 24.15 14.60 -21.08
C GLY A 34 23.01 13.74 -21.59
N ILE A 35 22.85 13.65 -22.91
CA ILE A 35 22.03 12.61 -23.56
C ILE A 35 23.00 11.55 -24.05
N GLY A 36 22.96 10.36 -23.44
CA GLY A 36 23.86 9.26 -23.77
C GLY A 36 23.12 7.94 -23.82
N VAL A 37 23.61 7.03 -24.68
CA VAL A 37 23.27 5.61 -24.59
C VAL A 37 24.16 5.02 -23.50
N VAL A 38 23.65 4.93 -22.28
CA VAL A 38 24.36 4.30 -21.17
C VAL A 38 23.85 2.87 -21.07
N ASN A 39 24.72 1.88 -21.29
CA ASN A 39 24.49 0.55 -20.73
C ASN A 39 24.69 0.68 -19.22
N MET A 40 23.63 1.09 -18.53
CA MET A 40 23.59 1.20 -17.08
C MET A 40 23.76 -0.20 -16.47
N GLN A 41 25.01 -0.64 -16.25
CA GLN A 41 25.31 -1.41 -15.05
C GLN A 41 25.38 -0.37 -13.93
N THR A 42 24.23 -0.08 -13.33
CA THR A 42 24.17 0.62 -12.04
C THR A 42 24.86 -0.25 -11.00
N SER A 43 26.16 -0.04 -10.83
CA SER A 43 26.89 -0.47 -9.63
C SER A 43 26.29 0.27 -8.44
N GLY A 44 25.20 -0.25 -7.85
CA GLY A 44 24.63 0.32 -6.62
C GLY A 44 23.15 0.12 -6.33
N SER A 45 22.36 -0.55 -7.17
CA SER A 45 20.97 -0.92 -6.83
C SER A 45 20.64 -2.22 -7.53
N ASP A 46 20.05 -3.18 -6.80
CA ASP A 46 19.66 -4.50 -7.26
C ASP A 46 19.35 -4.52 -8.77
N SER A 47 20.24 -5.16 -9.52
CA SER A 47 20.03 -5.49 -10.93
C SER A 47 18.61 -6.01 -11.05
N TYR A 48 17.79 -5.45 -11.96
CA TYR A 48 16.46 -5.98 -12.22
C TYR A 48 16.57 -7.47 -12.60
N ASN A 49 16.41 -8.35 -11.61
CA ASN A 49 16.47 -9.79 -11.77
C ASN A 49 15.23 -10.30 -12.49
N TYR A 50 14.20 -9.48 -12.68
CA TYR A 50 13.00 -9.84 -13.42
C TYR A 50 13.22 -9.85 -14.93
N LYS A 51 12.79 -10.93 -15.60
CA LYS A 51 13.06 -11.22 -17.02
C LYS A 51 11.78 -11.58 -17.78
N PHE A 52 11.71 -12.76 -18.39
CA PHE A 52 10.57 -13.17 -19.20
C PHE A 52 9.33 -13.32 -18.32
N LEU A 53 8.19 -12.81 -18.81
CA LEU A 53 6.91 -12.76 -18.11
C LEU A 53 6.93 -12.02 -16.76
N GLY A 54 7.99 -11.28 -16.41
CA GLY A 54 8.10 -10.60 -15.13
C GLY A 54 8.55 -11.50 -13.98
N GLN A 55 9.11 -12.67 -14.29
CA GLN A 55 9.60 -13.65 -13.30
C GLN A 55 11.06 -13.40 -12.93
N GLU A 56 11.42 -13.68 -11.68
CA GLU A 56 12.77 -13.43 -11.16
C GLU A 56 13.77 -14.48 -11.65
N ARG A 57 14.85 -14.02 -12.28
CA ARG A 57 15.99 -14.82 -12.69
C ARG A 57 17.02 -14.94 -11.57
N GLN A 58 17.36 -16.19 -11.25
CA GLN A 58 18.39 -16.55 -10.28
C GLN A 58 19.71 -16.82 -11.03
N ASP A 59 20.61 -15.84 -11.01
CA ASP A 59 21.91 -15.90 -11.71
C ASP A 59 23.06 -16.33 -10.78
N GLU A 60 22.81 -16.43 -9.46
CA GLU A 60 23.82 -16.62 -8.40
C GLU A 60 24.58 -17.95 -8.53
N LEU A 61 23.88 -18.99 -8.97
CA LEU A 61 24.42 -20.35 -9.09
C LEU A 61 24.64 -20.76 -10.56
N GLY A 62 24.33 -19.90 -11.53
CA GLY A 62 24.46 -20.20 -12.96
C GLY A 62 23.59 -21.36 -13.44
N LEU A 63 22.45 -21.60 -12.80
CA LEU A 63 21.59 -22.77 -13.05
C LEU A 63 20.52 -22.54 -14.14
N ASN A 64 20.50 -21.37 -14.77
CA ASN A 64 19.49 -20.95 -15.74
C ASN A 64 18.05 -20.97 -15.21
N TRP A 65 17.83 -20.41 -14.03
CA TRP A 65 16.55 -20.49 -13.34
C TRP A 65 15.76 -19.18 -13.43
N ASP A 66 14.50 -19.30 -13.86
CA ASP A 66 13.46 -18.34 -13.53
C ASP A 66 12.57 -18.94 -12.44
N THR A 67 12.34 -18.18 -11.38
CA THR A 67 11.50 -18.60 -10.25
C THR A 67 10.07 -18.20 -10.55
N PHE A 68 9.17 -19.18 -10.59
CA PHE A 68 7.73 -18.96 -10.55
C PHE A 68 7.22 -19.48 -9.20
N ARG A 69 6.06 -18.99 -8.75
CA ARG A 69 5.50 -19.31 -7.42
C ARG A 69 5.53 -20.78 -7.04
N TYR A 70 5.12 -21.64 -7.97
CA TYR A 70 4.96 -23.06 -7.68
C TYR A 70 6.14 -23.91 -8.15
N ARG A 71 6.92 -23.43 -9.13
CA ARG A 71 7.96 -24.22 -9.79
C ARG A 71 9.10 -23.34 -10.30
N ASN A 72 10.31 -23.88 -10.25
CA ASN A 72 11.45 -23.29 -10.95
C ASN A 72 11.48 -23.73 -12.41
N TYR A 73 11.66 -22.77 -13.31
CA TYR A 73 11.71 -22.95 -14.77
C TYR A 73 13.15 -22.87 -15.27
N ASP A 74 13.57 -23.90 -16.00
CA ASP A 74 14.80 -23.86 -16.78
C ASP A 74 14.52 -23.20 -18.12
N TYR A 75 14.93 -21.94 -18.26
CA TYR A 75 14.71 -21.22 -19.49
C TYR A 75 15.59 -21.74 -20.64
N ALA A 76 16.68 -22.46 -20.39
CA ALA A 76 17.53 -22.96 -21.46
C ALA A 76 16.87 -24.13 -22.21
N ILE A 77 16.10 -24.98 -21.50
CA ILE A 77 15.42 -26.15 -22.09
C ILE A 77 13.91 -25.97 -22.22
N GLY A 78 13.33 -24.93 -21.62
CA GLY A 78 11.91 -24.65 -21.71
C GLY A 78 11.04 -25.62 -20.91
N ARG A 79 11.47 -26.01 -19.70
CA ARG A 79 10.79 -26.98 -18.84
C ARG A 79 10.86 -26.57 -17.37
N PHE A 80 9.87 -26.98 -16.58
CA PHE A 80 9.97 -26.93 -15.13
C PHE A 80 10.79 -28.10 -14.58
N PHE A 81 11.46 -27.88 -13.44
CA PHE A 81 12.15 -28.96 -12.72
C PHE A 81 11.20 -29.86 -11.92
N GLY A 82 10.10 -29.27 -11.43
CA GLY A 82 9.09 -29.95 -10.61
C GLY A 82 7.90 -30.44 -11.42
N VAL A 83 7.25 -31.49 -10.92
CA VAL A 83 5.93 -31.94 -11.41
C VAL A 83 4.91 -30.85 -11.13
N ASP A 84 4.07 -30.54 -12.12
CA ASP A 84 2.96 -29.60 -11.97
C ASP A 84 2.01 -30.02 -10.84
N PRO A 85 1.75 -29.16 -9.82
CA PRO A 85 0.79 -29.47 -8.76
C PRO A 85 -0.61 -29.82 -9.27
N ILE A 86 -1.00 -29.33 -10.46
CA ILE A 86 -2.32 -29.58 -11.07
C ILE A 86 -2.25 -30.55 -12.27
N THR A 87 -1.21 -31.39 -12.33
CA THR A 87 -1.04 -32.40 -13.40
C THR A 87 -2.29 -33.25 -13.63
N GLU A 88 -3.04 -33.57 -12.57
CA GLU A 88 -4.24 -34.42 -12.66
C GLU A 88 -5.36 -33.81 -13.51
N ASP A 89 -5.45 -32.48 -13.58
CA ASP A 89 -6.45 -31.77 -14.39
C ASP A 89 -6.11 -31.82 -15.89
N TYR A 90 -4.88 -32.18 -16.24
CA TYR A 90 -4.33 -32.07 -17.59
C TYR A 90 -3.51 -33.28 -18.00
N MET A 91 -4.18 -34.45 -17.96
CA MET A 91 -3.59 -35.75 -18.29
C MET A 91 -2.97 -35.84 -19.71
N SER A 92 -3.34 -34.94 -20.63
CA SER A 92 -2.86 -34.95 -22.02
C SER A 92 -1.51 -34.26 -22.25
N ILE A 93 -0.91 -33.64 -21.22
CA ILE A 93 0.35 -32.91 -21.34
C ILE A 93 1.35 -33.31 -20.26
N SER A 94 2.63 -33.05 -20.54
CA SER A 94 3.71 -33.43 -19.64
C SER A 94 3.64 -32.63 -18.33
N PRO A 95 3.87 -33.24 -17.16
CA PRO A 95 3.92 -32.52 -15.87
C PRO A 95 5.06 -31.49 -15.78
N TYR A 96 5.97 -31.45 -16.75
CA TYR A 96 7.11 -30.53 -16.83
C TYR A 96 6.96 -29.49 -17.96
N GLN A 97 5.77 -29.41 -18.57
CA GLN A 97 5.51 -28.52 -19.70
C GLN A 97 5.55 -27.04 -19.29
N PHE A 98 5.88 -26.16 -20.24
CA PHE A 98 5.79 -24.71 -20.08
C PHE A 98 4.81 -24.14 -21.11
N ALA A 99 3.80 -23.38 -20.67
CA ALA A 99 2.80 -22.70 -21.50
C ALA A 99 2.12 -23.59 -22.58
N HIS A 100 1.80 -24.84 -22.26
CA HIS A 100 1.33 -25.93 -23.16
C HIS A 100 2.20 -26.13 -24.40
N ASN A 101 3.52 -25.92 -24.28
CA ASN A 101 4.45 -25.88 -25.41
C ASN A 101 4.10 -24.83 -26.47
N ASN A 102 3.33 -23.80 -26.10
CA ASN A 102 3.00 -22.67 -26.97
C ASN A 102 3.26 -21.32 -26.27
N PRO A 103 4.51 -21.03 -25.87
CA PRO A 103 4.88 -19.83 -25.13
C PRO A 103 4.79 -18.53 -25.94
N VAL A 104 4.44 -18.62 -27.23
CA VAL A 104 4.14 -17.46 -28.08
C VAL A 104 2.68 -17.03 -27.92
N TRP A 105 1.77 -18.00 -27.79
CA TRP A 105 0.33 -17.73 -27.68
C TRP A 105 -0.17 -17.69 -26.24
N LYS A 106 0.41 -18.52 -25.37
CA LYS A 106 -0.03 -18.70 -24.00
C LYS A 106 0.95 -18.08 -23.01
N ILE A 107 0.37 -17.49 -21.96
CA ILE A 107 1.11 -17.04 -20.78
C ILE A 107 1.07 -18.17 -19.76
N GLU A 108 2.23 -18.54 -19.22
CA GLU A 108 2.35 -19.45 -18.08
C GLU A 108 1.81 -18.75 -16.82
N LEU A 109 1.12 -19.44 -15.91
CA LEU A 109 0.53 -18.82 -14.72
C LEU A 109 1.26 -19.24 -13.45
N GLU A 110 2.31 -18.53 -13.06
CA GLU A 110 3.05 -18.78 -11.82
C GLU A 110 3.61 -20.21 -11.67
N GLY A 111 3.81 -20.90 -12.80
CA GLY A 111 4.17 -22.31 -12.77
C GLY A 111 2.96 -23.22 -12.65
N LEU A 112 1.79 -22.77 -13.08
CA LEU A 112 0.60 -23.55 -13.39
C LEU A 112 0.21 -23.34 -14.86
N GLU A 113 -0.71 -24.16 -15.33
CA GLU A 113 -1.08 -24.22 -16.73
C GLU A 113 -1.54 -22.91 -17.38
N GLY A 114 -1.21 -22.79 -18.68
CA GLY A 114 -1.25 -21.52 -19.41
C GLY A 114 -2.60 -21.19 -20.05
N ILE A 115 -3.01 -19.93 -19.88
CA ILE A 115 -4.25 -19.38 -20.44
C ILE A 115 -3.99 -18.75 -21.82
N PRO A 116 -4.94 -18.84 -22.78
CA PRO A 116 -4.89 -18.07 -24.02
C PRO A 116 -4.81 -16.56 -23.75
N THR A 117 -3.93 -15.85 -24.45
CA THR A 117 -3.87 -14.39 -24.35
C THR A 117 -5.09 -13.74 -25.02
N THR A 118 -6.12 -13.41 -24.24
CA THR A 118 -7.32 -12.71 -24.75
C THR A 118 -7.09 -11.20 -24.79
N GLY A 119 -6.07 -10.69 -25.48
CA GLY A 119 -5.81 -9.25 -25.67
C GLY A 119 -5.68 -8.39 -24.39
N GLN A 120 -5.83 -8.97 -23.21
CA GLN A 120 -5.54 -8.43 -21.89
C GLN A 120 -4.24 -9.10 -21.43
N ASP A 121 -3.30 -8.29 -20.98
CA ASP A 121 -2.04 -8.80 -20.45
C ASP A 121 -2.33 -9.56 -19.15
N VAL A 122 -2.09 -10.87 -19.17
CA VAL A 122 -2.16 -11.70 -17.97
C VAL A 122 -0.83 -11.54 -17.25
N ILE A 123 -0.87 -11.01 -16.05
CA ILE A 123 0.33 -10.69 -15.29
C ILE A 123 0.78 -11.97 -14.60
N ASN A 124 2.00 -12.38 -14.95
CA ASN A 124 2.62 -13.59 -14.47
C ASN A 124 3.79 -13.19 -13.55
N ARG A 125 3.44 -12.53 -12.45
CA ARG A 125 4.34 -12.35 -11.30
C ARG A 125 3.56 -12.63 -10.01
N GLU A 126 4.30 -12.96 -8.97
CA GLU A 126 3.77 -13.16 -7.62
C GLU A 126 2.78 -12.05 -7.23
N PRO A 127 1.57 -12.41 -6.75
CA PRO A 127 0.59 -11.42 -6.33
C PRO A 127 1.17 -10.58 -5.19
N ARG A 128 1.10 -9.26 -5.34
CA ARG A 128 1.68 -8.30 -4.40
C ARG A 128 0.65 -7.30 -3.93
N VAL A 129 0.64 -7.03 -2.63
CA VAL A 129 -0.11 -5.93 -2.04
C VAL A 129 0.78 -4.68 -1.99
N LEU A 130 0.34 -3.60 -2.62
CA LEU A 130 0.94 -2.27 -2.53
C LEU A 130 0.07 -1.36 -1.66
N ALA A 131 0.59 -0.91 -0.52
CA ALA A 131 -0.24 -0.27 0.50
C ALA A 131 0.19 1.16 0.86
N VAL A 132 -0.76 2.09 0.97
CA VAL A 132 -0.55 3.44 1.54
C VAL A 132 -1.51 3.67 2.70
N PHE A 133 -0.95 3.95 3.89
CA PHE A 133 -1.71 4.12 5.12
C PHE A 133 -1.44 5.50 5.72
N TYR A 134 -2.47 6.35 5.75
CA TYR A 134 -2.43 7.63 6.43
C TYR A 134 -2.93 7.50 7.87
N HIS A 135 -2.10 7.87 8.84
CA HIS A 135 -2.53 7.98 10.23
C HIS A 135 -3.15 9.36 10.52
N GLY A 136 -3.71 9.53 11.72
CA GLY A 136 -4.48 10.73 12.06
C GLY A 136 -3.65 11.87 12.65
N GLY A 137 -4.20 13.07 12.62
CA GLY A 137 -3.60 14.27 13.23
C GLY A 137 -2.83 15.14 12.23
N PRO A 138 -2.88 16.48 12.39
CA PRO A 138 -2.23 17.44 11.49
C PRO A 138 -0.76 17.72 11.83
N ASP A 139 -0.26 17.19 12.95
CA ASP A 139 1.07 17.50 13.50
C ASP A 139 2.20 16.73 12.79
N GLY A 140 1.89 16.01 11.71
CA GLY A 140 2.87 15.32 10.89
C GLY A 140 3.63 16.25 9.96
N ASP A 141 4.55 15.64 9.21
CA ASP A 141 5.46 16.31 8.27
C ASP A 141 5.19 15.93 6.81
N GLY A 142 4.13 15.16 6.54
CA GLY A 142 3.78 14.68 5.21
C GLY A 142 4.62 13.48 4.76
N LYS A 143 5.52 12.95 5.59
CA LYS A 143 6.53 11.97 5.16
C LYS A 143 6.18 10.53 5.51
N ILE A 144 6.80 9.60 4.79
CA ILE A 144 6.81 8.18 5.12
C ILE A 144 7.54 7.98 6.46
N ARG A 145 6.95 7.18 7.33
CA ARG A 145 7.51 6.81 8.63
C ARG A 145 8.46 5.63 8.48
N SER A 146 9.64 5.73 9.10
CA SER A 146 10.64 4.67 9.11
C SER A 146 10.18 3.44 9.91
N THR A 147 9.25 3.61 10.86
CA THR A 147 8.63 2.53 11.63
C THR A 147 7.14 2.82 11.83
N THR A 148 6.38 1.79 12.22
CA THR A 148 4.97 1.93 12.63
C THR A 148 4.82 2.33 14.10
N GLU A 149 5.91 2.57 14.82
CA GLU A 149 5.84 3.01 16.21
C GLU A 149 5.26 4.42 16.29
N GLY A 150 4.24 4.60 17.13
CA GLY A 150 3.58 5.89 17.32
C GLY A 150 2.65 6.33 16.18
N THR A 151 2.31 5.47 15.23
CA THR A 151 1.32 5.76 14.17
C THR A 151 -0.10 5.25 14.49
N GLY A 152 -0.32 4.81 15.73
CA GLY A 152 -1.62 4.41 16.27
C GLY A 152 -2.28 3.28 15.49
N GLY A 153 -3.61 3.31 15.41
CA GLY A 153 -4.40 2.26 14.76
C GLY A 153 -4.06 2.05 13.28
N ALA A 154 -3.60 3.10 12.57
CA ALA A 154 -3.15 2.96 11.18
C ALA A 154 -1.90 2.08 11.08
N GLY A 155 -0.93 2.25 11.99
CA GLY A 155 0.25 1.38 12.09
C GLY A 155 -0.12 -0.07 12.38
N ASP A 156 -1.04 -0.28 13.32
CA ASP A 156 -1.52 -1.63 13.67
C ASP A 156 -2.21 -2.31 12.47
N ARG A 157 -3.02 -1.56 11.71
CA ARG A 157 -3.67 -2.08 10.50
C ARG A 157 -2.69 -2.33 9.37
N PHE A 158 -1.66 -1.48 9.22
CA PHE A 158 -0.59 -1.70 8.26
C PHE A 158 0.14 -3.02 8.54
N GLN A 159 0.57 -3.25 9.78
CA GLN A 159 1.25 -4.49 10.16
C GLN A 159 0.37 -5.73 10.01
N ALA A 160 -0.91 -5.62 10.38
CA ALA A 160 -1.85 -6.72 10.21
C ALA A 160 -2.11 -7.05 8.73
N THR A 161 -2.24 -6.03 7.87
CA THR A 161 -2.40 -6.21 6.42
C THR A 161 -1.16 -6.87 5.82
N ALA A 162 0.03 -6.40 6.21
CA ALA A 162 1.29 -6.97 5.77
C ALA A 162 1.49 -8.42 6.22
N SER A 163 1.07 -8.75 7.44
CA SER A 163 1.12 -10.12 7.97
C SER A 163 0.13 -11.03 7.26
N TYR A 164 -1.09 -10.53 6.99
CA TYR A 164 -2.12 -11.29 6.33
C TYR A 164 -1.80 -11.57 4.85
N ALA A 165 -1.35 -10.56 4.10
CA ALA A 165 -0.91 -10.73 2.71
C ALA A 165 0.17 -11.83 2.60
N ARG A 166 1.19 -11.78 3.45
CA ARG A 166 2.23 -12.82 3.50
C ARG A 166 1.70 -14.19 3.88
N SER A 167 0.68 -14.27 4.75
CA SER A 167 0.02 -15.54 5.07
C SER A 167 -0.74 -16.15 3.89
N GLN A 168 -1.17 -15.33 2.93
CA GLN A 168 -1.77 -15.77 1.67
C GLN A 168 -0.72 -16.02 0.57
N GLY A 169 0.56 -15.96 0.93
CA GLY A 169 1.67 -16.13 -0.03
C GLY A 169 1.79 -14.97 -1.02
N MET A 170 1.38 -13.75 -0.62
CA MET A 170 1.57 -12.53 -1.40
C MET A 170 2.75 -11.72 -0.86
N ASP A 171 3.48 -11.05 -1.75
CA ASP A 171 4.44 -10.02 -1.33
C ASP A 171 3.70 -8.78 -0.80
N PHE A 172 4.37 -7.99 0.03
CA PHE A 172 3.82 -6.76 0.59
C PHE A 172 4.86 -5.64 0.59
N LYS A 173 4.51 -4.54 -0.08
CA LYS A 173 5.24 -3.27 -0.03
C LYS A 173 4.28 -2.17 0.40
N GLY A 174 4.69 -1.30 1.32
CA GLY A 174 3.80 -0.22 1.74
C GLY A 174 4.49 0.91 2.48
N ALA A 175 3.75 2.02 2.59
CA ALA A 175 4.15 3.21 3.31
C ALA A 175 3.09 3.62 4.34
N VAL A 176 3.53 3.97 5.55
CA VAL A 176 2.71 4.69 6.53
C VAL A 176 3.11 6.15 6.51
N ILE A 177 2.17 7.05 6.27
CA ILE A 177 2.41 8.49 6.09
C ILE A 177 1.74 9.27 7.22
N SER A 178 2.48 10.22 7.80
CA SER A 178 1.92 11.23 8.70
C SER A 178 1.42 12.42 7.90
N PRO A 179 0.11 12.71 7.85
CA PRO A 179 -0.35 13.93 7.19
C PRO A 179 0.26 15.19 7.82
N SER A 180 0.61 16.17 7.00
CA SER A 180 1.04 17.49 7.48
C SER A 180 -0.14 18.42 7.78
N LEU A 181 0.15 19.63 8.28
CA LEU A 181 -0.87 20.66 8.59
C LEU A 181 -1.76 21.02 7.39
N THR A 182 -1.25 20.83 6.17
CA THR A 182 -2.00 20.81 4.91
C THR A 182 -1.91 19.41 4.27
N GLN A 183 -2.86 19.04 3.41
CA GLN A 183 -2.93 17.69 2.82
C GLN A 183 -1.90 17.48 1.71
N GLY A 184 -1.51 18.56 1.01
CA GLY A 184 -0.64 18.51 -0.18
C GLY A 184 0.62 17.64 0.00
N PRO A 185 1.45 17.87 1.04
CA PRO A 185 2.68 17.09 1.23
C PRO A 185 2.45 15.58 1.47
N GLY A 186 1.37 15.23 2.19
CA GLY A 186 1.02 13.82 2.45
C GLY A 186 0.50 13.12 1.19
N VAL A 187 -0.34 13.80 0.41
CA VAL A 187 -0.83 13.32 -0.89
C VAL A 187 0.33 13.15 -1.87
N GLU A 188 1.22 14.14 -2.00
CA GLU A 188 2.37 14.07 -2.90
C GLU A 188 3.32 12.92 -2.56
N THR A 189 3.54 12.68 -1.26
CA THR A 189 4.34 11.56 -0.79
C THR A 189 3.70 10.21 -1.12
N GLY A 190 2.39 10.08 -0.94
CA GLY A 190 1.64 8.87 -1.31
C GLY A 190 1.65 8.63 -2.81
N LYS A 191 1.48 9.70 -3.61
CA LYS A 191 1.54 9.67 -5.07
C LYS A 191 2.90 9.20 -5.54
N SER A 192 3.97 9.85 -5.08
CA SER A 192 5.35 9.49 -5.40
C SER A 192 5.65 8.03 -5.05
N PHE A 193 5.15 7.55 -3.91
CA PHE A 193 5.28 6.16 -3.51
C PHE A 193 4.55 5.21 -4.49
N LEU A 194 3.28 5.47 -4.82
CA LEU A 194 2.54 4.63 -5.75
C LEU A 194 3.17 4.65 -7.15
N GLU A 195 3.46 5.82 -7.72
CA GLU A 195 4.05 5.94 -9.06
C GLU A 195 5.42 5.26 -9.17
N SER A 196 6.23 5.28 -8.11
CA SER A 196 7.56 4.67 -8.12
C SER A 196 7.55 3.16 -7.90
N ASN A 197 6.46 2.60 -7.37
CA ASN A 197 6.42 1.21 -6.92
C ASN A 197 5.35 0.37 -7.60
N TYR A 198 4.29 0.99 -8.10
CA TYR A 198 3.18 0.32 -8.75
C TYR A 198 3.67 -0.41 -9.99
N GLN A 199 3.24 -1.66 -10.06
CA GLN A 199 3.36 -2.50 -11.23
C GLN A 199 1.96 -3.01 -11.56
N GLU A 200 1.68 -3.21 -12.84
CA GLU A 200 0.38 -3.72 -13.27
C GLU A 200 0.08 -5.03 -12.54
N GLY A 201 -1.13 -5.17 -11.98
CA GLY A 201 -1.55 -6.33 -11.17
C GLY A 201 -1.08 -6.32 -9.72
N ASP A 202 -0.60 -5.19 -9.22
CA ASP A 202 -0.57 -5.02 -7.76
C ASP A 202 -2.00 -4.88 -7.24
N MET A 203 -2.27 -5.49 -6.08
CA MET A 203 -3.42 -5.15 -5.28
C MET A 203 -3.12 -3.88 -4.48
N VAL A 204 -3.69 -2.75 -4.89
CA VAL A 204 -3.49 -1.47 -4.21
C VAL A 204 -4.49 -1.30 -3.08
N VAL A 205 -3.97 -1.07 -1.86
CA VAL A 205 -4.75 -0.83 -0.64
C VAL A 205 -4.43 0.57 -0.10
N VAL A 206 -5.46 1.40 0.01
CA VAL A 206 -5.34 2.74 0.62
C VAL A 206 -6.16 2.80 1.90
N TYR A 207 -5.53 3.25 2.99
CA TYR A 207 -6.18 3.42 4.29
C TYR A 207 -6.00 4.84 4.80
N GLY A 208 -7.04 5.45 5.35
CA GLY A 208 -6.97 6.75 5.99
C GLY A 208 -7.85 6.84 7.23
N TYR A 209 -7.30 7.43 8.30
CA TYR A 209 -8.05 7.75 9.51
C TYR A 209 -8.03 9.24 9.81
N SER A 210 -9.17 9.79 10.26
CA SER A 210 -9.28 11.19 10.65
C SER A 210 -8.87 12.07 9.46
N TYR A 211 -7.93 13.00 9.65
CA TYR A 211 -7.37 13.80 8.56
C TYR A 211 -6.70 12.97 7.45
N GLY A 212 -6.22 11.76 7.78
CA GLY A 212 -5.70 10.80 6.80
C GLY A 212 -6.76 10.23 5.86
N GLY A 213 -8.04 10.26 6.25
CA GLY A 213 -9.15 9.85 5.39
C GLY A 213 -9.30 10.74 4.15
N ASP A 214 -9.15 12.05 4.32
CA ASP A 214 -9.20 13.00 3.21
C ASP A 214 -7.94 12.91 2.32
N ASN A 215 -6.77 12.65 2.93
CA ASN A 215 -5.54 12.35 2.18
C ASN A 215 -5.70 11.09 1.31
N ALA A 216 -6.43 10.07 1.78
CA ALA A 216 -6.68 8.85 1.01
C ALA A 216 -7.55 9.12 -0.24
N VAL A 217 -8.59 9.95 -0.12
CA VAL A 217 -9.43 10.34 -1.26
C VAL A 217 -8.65 11.20 -2.24
N ASN A 218 -7.93 12.21 -1.75
CA ASN A 218 -7.14 13.10 -2.60
C ASN A 218 -5.94 12.39 -3.25
N LEU A 219 -5.40 11.35 -2.62
CA LEU A 219 -4.42 10.47 -3.26
C LEU A 219 -5.03 9.78 -4.48
N ALA A 220 -6.23 9.19 -4.34
CA ALA A 220 -6.90 8.53 -5.46
C ALA A 220 -7.16 9.46 -6.64
N GLU A 221 -7.55 10.71 -6.39
CA GLU A 221 -7.68 11.74 -7.42
C GLU A 221 -6.35 12.08 -8.10
N ALA A 222 -5.26 12.06 -7.34
CA ALA A 222 -3.93 12.40 -7.82
C ALA A 222 -3.27 11.28 -8.66
N VAL A 223 -3.78 10.04 -8.61
CA VAL A 223 -3.28 8.88 -9.37
C VAL A 223 -4.38 8.21 -10.22
N PRO A 224 -5.01 8.91 -11.17
CA PRO A 224 -6.18 8.39 -11.90
C PRO A 224 -5.89 7.11 -12.69
N ASP A 225 -4.64 6.88 -13.08
CA ASP A 225 -4.21 5.72 -13.86
C ASP A 225 -3.85 4.48 -13.02
N ILE A 226 -3.82 4.62 -11.68
CA ILE A 226 -3.52 3.52 -10.76
C ILE A 226 -4.84 2.99 -10.16
N PRO A 227 -5.20 1.73 -10.42
CA PRO A 227 -6.40 1.13 -9.84
C PRO A 227 -6.21 0.90 -8.34
N ILE A 228 -7.13 1.42 -7.52
CA ILE A 228 -7.17 1.20 -6.07
C ILE A 228 -8.21 0.09 -5.79
N ASN A 229 -7.74 -1.12 -5.50
CA ASN A 229 -8.61 -2.28 -5.31
C ASN A 229 -9.45 -2.18 -4.04
N THR A 230 -8.89 -1.58 -2.98
CA THR A 230 -9.58 -1.39 -1.71
C THR A 230 -9.16 -0.07 -1.07
N MET A 231 -10.15 0.77 -0.77
CA MET A 231 -9.98 1.97 0.04
C MET A 231 -10.71 1.80 1.38
N VAL A 232 -10.07 2.17 2.47
CA VAL A 232 -10.67 2.20 3.81
C VAL A 232 -10.55 3.60 4.39
N ILE A 233 -11.69 4.17 4.73
CA ILE A 233 -11.80 5.49 5.33
C ILE A 233 -12.38 5.32 6.72
N VAL A 234 -11.74 5.90 7.74
CA VAL A 234 -12.19 5.81 9.13
C VAL A 234 -12.33 7.20 9.72
N ASP A 235 -13.58 7.59 9.96
CA ASP A 235 -13.98 8.83 10.62
C ASP A 235 -13.26 10.08 10.11
N SER A 236 -13.30 10.29 8.78
CA SER A 236 -12.68 11.45 8.13
C SER A 236 -13.06 12.76 8.80
N SER A 237 -12.07 13.63 9.01
CA SER A 237 -12.27 14.94 9.63
C SER A 237 -11.48 16.02 8.91
N ASP A 238 -12.10 17.20 8.74
CA ASP A 238 -11.40 18.40 8.32
C ASP A 238 -10.36 18.77 9.39
N GLY A 239 -9.13 19.02 8.94
CA GLY A 239 -8.02 19.40 9.82
C GLY A 239 -8.25 20.73 10.57
N PRO A 240 -7.27 21.19 11.35
CA PRO A 240 -7.40 22.37 12.21
C PRO A 240 -7.65 23.68 11.44
N LEU A 241 -7.37 23.72 10.13
CA LEU A 241 -7.73 24.80 9.24
C LEU A 241 -9.09 24.47 8.58
N ARG A 242 -10.18 24.90 9.24
CA ARG A 242 -11.59 24.70 8.83
C ARG A 242 -11.92 25.37 7.49
N GLY A 243 -11.43 24.82 6.38
CA GLY A 243 -11.51 25.49 5.08
C GLY A 243 -11.30 24.59 3.88
N ALA A 244 -12.11 23.54 3.72
CA ALA A 244 -12.65 22.99 2.48
C ALA A 244 -13.36 21.70 2.86
N THR A 245 -14.56 21.49 2.35
CA THR A 245 -15.39 20.29 2.56
C THR A 245 -14.59 18.99 2.44
N VAL A 246 -14.65 18.11 3.45
CA VAL A 246 -14.22 16.70 3.33
C VAL A 246 -14.59 16.20 1.93
N ASN A 247 -13.60 15.73 1.17
CA ASN A 247 -13.88 15.19 -0.14
C ASN A 247 -14.57 13.83 0.05
N THR A 248 -15.88 13.84 -0.10
CA THR A 248 -16.73 12.67 0.10
C THR A 248 -17.00 11.91 -1.20
N THR A 249 -16.48 12.39 -2.33
CA THR A 249 -16.68 11.75 -3.64
C THR A 249 -15.52 10.82 -3.92
N ILE A 250 -15.80 9.51 -3.91
CA ILE A 250 -14.80 8.49 -4.20
C ILE A 250 -14.56 8.41 -5.71
N PRO A 251 -13.31 8.57 -6.19
CA PRO A 251 -13.00 8.53 -7.62
C PRO A 251 -13.16 7.14 -8.25
N ASP A 252 -13.32 7.11 -9.58
CA ASP A 252 -13.63 5.90 -10.35
C ASP A 252 -12.49 4.88 -10.46
N ASN A 253 -11.24 5.30 -10.20
CA ASN A 253 -10.11 4.37 -10.09
C ASN A 253 -10.17 3.54 -8.79
N VAL A 254 -11.09 3.83 -7.87
CA VAL A 254 -11.32 3.05 -6.66
C VAL A 254 -12.39 1.99 -6.92
N ASN A 255 -12.02 0.72 -6.84
CA ASN A 255 -12.96 -0.37 -7.04
C ASN A 255 -13.99 -0.46 -5.89
N THR A 256 -13.51 -0.56 -4.65
CA THR A 256 -14.37 -0.64 -3.46
C THR A 256 -13.84 0.25 -2.35
N ALA A 257 -14.70 1.13 -1.82
CA ALA A 257 -14.40 1.97 -0.67
C ALA A 257 -15.27 1.59 0.53
N TYR A 258 -14.64 1.31 1.68
CA TYR A 258 -15.31 1.10 2.96
C TYR A 258 -15.16 2.35 3.82
N ASN A 259 -16.27 3.06 4.03
CA ASN A 259 -16.29 4.24 4.89
C ASN A 259 -16.87 3.86 6.26
N PHE A 260 -16.04 3.86 7.29
CA PHE A 260 -16.43 3.64 8.69
C PHE A 260 -16.60 4.98 9.39
N TYR A 261 -17.81 5.30 9.83
CA TYR A 261 -18.13 6.62 10.41
C TYR A 261 -18.99 6.52 11.66
N GLN A 262 -19.01 7.58 12.46
CA GLN A 262 -19.81 7.71 13.67
C GLN A 262 -20.41 9.13 13.76
N ASP A 263 -21.58 9.25 14.39
CA ASP A 263 -22.31 10.53 14.51
C ASP A 263 -22.25 11.15 15.92
N ASN A 264 -21.58 10.48 16.86
CA ASN A 264 -21.46 10.95 18.24
C ASN A 264 -20.57 12.19 18.28
N SER A 265 -21.01 13.22 18.99
CA SER A 265 -20.19 14.41 19.16
C SER A 265 -18.92 14.05 19.94
N SER A 266 -17.75 14.37 19.40
CA SER A 266 -16.54 14.50 20.23
C SER A 266 -16.84 15.59 21.27
N GLY A 267 -16.89 15.22 22.55
CA GLY A 267 -17.17 16.17 23.63
C GLY A 267 -16.16 17.32 23.58
N ALA A 268 -16.63 18.53 23.88
CA ALA A 268 -15.75 19.68 24.10
C ALA A 268 -14.65 19.29 25.10
N SER A 269 -13.42 19.69 24.82
CA SER A 269 -12.31 19.57 25.74
C SER A 269 -12.77 19.96 27.14
N SER A 270 -12.67 19.05 28.10
CA SER A 270 -12.77 19.39 29.51
C SER A 270 -11.54 20.22 29.86
N SER A 271 -11.60 21.52 29.57
CA SER A 271 -10.75 22.49 30.22
C SER A 271 -11.14 22.48 31.69
N SER A 272 -10.40 21.75 32.52
CA SER A 272 -10.38 22.02 33.95
C SER A 272 -9.72 23.39 34.15
N ARG A 273 -10.47 24.46 33.85
CA ARG A 273 -10.28 25.74 34.51
C ARG A 273 -10.75 25.53 35.95
N ALA A 274 -9.83 25.04 36.79
CA ALA A 274 -10.00 25.15 38.23
C ALA A 274 -9.92 26.65 38.58
N SER A 275 -11.07 27.31 38.61
CA SER A 275 -11.23 28.54 39.37
C SER A 275 -11.08 28.17 40.85
N GLY A 276 -9.95 28.53 41.44
CA GLY A 276 -9.65 28.30 42.85
C GLY A 276 -8.74 29.40 43.37
N SER A 277 -9.33 30.55 43.70
CA SER A 277 -8.71 31.56 44.55
C SER A 277 -8.50 30.98 45.95
N SER A 278 -7.26 30.97 46.47
CA SER A 278 -6.89 31.42 47.84
C SER A 278 -5.58 30.80 48.35
N SER A 279 -4.64 31.69 48.72
CA SER A 279 -3.76 31.69 49.90
C SER A 279 -3.01 30.43 50.37
N GLY A 280 -1.70 30.58 50.57
CA GLY A 280 -1.02 30.03 51.77
C GLY A 280 0.18 29.09 51.55
N ALA A 281 1.38 29.65 51.69
CA ALA A 281 2.52 29.18 52.51
C ALA A 281 3.06 27.71 52.44
N THR A 282 4.40 27.67 52.38
CA THR A 282 5.38 26.79 53.08
C THR A 282 5.75 25.38 52.56
N SER A 283 7.01 25.31 52.10
CA SER A 283 8.11 24.36 52.41
C SER A 283 7.95 22.83 52.40
N SER A 284 8.80 22.20 51.57
CA SER A 284 9.62 20.99 51.77
C SER A 284 9.00 19.71 52.37
N SER A 285 9.06 18.60 51.62
CA SER A 285 9.96 17.46 51.92
C SER A 285 9.63 16.20 51.10
N SER A 286 10.70 15.43 50.90
CA SER A 286 10.91 14.04 50.47
C SER A 286 9.75 13.03 50.65
N GLY A 287 9.59 12.12 49.68
CA GLY A 287 8.79 10.90 49.85
C GLY A 287 8.73 10.02 48.59
N SER A 288 9.19 8.79 48.72
CA SER A 288 9.51 7.80 47.69
C SER A 288 8.31 7.01 47.15
N ASN A 289 8.49 6.48 45.93
CA ASN A 289 7.90 5.27 45.32
C ASN A 289 6.38 5.00 45.42
N SER A 290 5.73 4.91 44.26
CA SER A 290 4.82 3.79 43.95
C SER A 290 4.60 3.66 42.45
N SER A 291 4.90 2.46 41.97
CA SER A 291 4.51 1.88 40.69
C SER A 291 3.06 2.19 40.30
N GLY A 292 2.89 2.69 39.08
CA GLY A 292 1.60 2.86 38.42
C GLY A 292 1.83 2.81 36.92
N SER A 293 1.94 1.59 36.37
CA SER A 293 1.86 1.35 34.93
C SER A 293 0.48 1.85 34.47
N SER A 294 0.45 3.06 33.91
CA SER A 294 -0.72 3.58 33.24
C SER A 294 -0.59 3.18 31.78
N ASN A 295 -1.49 2.29 31.35
CA ASN A 295 -1.81 2.03 29.95
C ASN A 295 -2.11 3.37 29.27
N ARG A 296 -1.09 3.97 28.68
CA ARG A 296 -1.23 5.11 27.78
C ARG A 296 -1.81 4.57 26.49
N SER A 297 -3.10 4.79 26.29
CA SER A 297 -3.75 4.64 25.00
C SER A 297 -2.98 5.45 23.96
N ASN A 298 -2.24 4.74 23.11
CA ASN A 298 -1.33 5.29 22.11
C ASN A 298 -2.10 5.71 20.83
N SER A 299 -3.24 6.38 21.00
CA SER A 299 -4.04 6.95 19.92
C SER A 299 -3.70 8.43 19.83
N GLY A 300 -2.66 8.76 19.07
CA GLY A 300 -2.13 10.13 18.88
C GLY A 300 -3.05 11.11 18.13
N SER A 301 -4.35 11.09 18.40
CA SER A 301 -5.31 12.07 17.89
C SER A 301 -5.78 12.92 19.06
N SER A 302 -5.40 14.19 19.06
CA SER A 302 -6.03 15.17 19.93
C SER A 302 -7.51 15.28 19.54
N ASN A 303 -8.41 15.15 20.53
CA ASN A 303 -9.85 15.29 20.34
C ASN A 303 -10.17 16.69 19.80
N SER A 304 -10.20 16.83 18.48
CA SER A 304 -10.59 18.07 17.82
C SER A 304 -12.12 18.19 17.86
N PRO A 305 -12.68 19.27 18.43
CA PRO A 305 -14.13 19.48 18.46
C PRO A 305 -14.68 19.62 17.02
N GLY A 306 -15.59 18.73 16.62
CA GLY A 306 -16.33 18.87 15.36
C GLY A 306 -16.09 17.82 14.28
N SER A 307 -15.30 16.78 14.52
CA SER A 307 -15.20 15.63 13.60
C SER A 307 -16.46 14.76 13.69
N ARG A 308 -17.42 15.01 12.80
CA ARG A 308 -18.47 14.05 12.48
C ARG A 308 -18.00 13.32 11.22
N GLY A 309 -17.84 12.00 11.27
CA GLY A 309 -17.61 11.24 10.07
C GLY A 309 -18.82 11.35 9.15
N TYR A 310 -18.60 11.67 7.87
CA TYR A 310 -19.68 11.81 6.89
C TYR A 310 -19.78 10.55 6.01
N PRO A 311 -21.00 10.17 5.57
CA PRO A 311 -21.16 9.23 4.47
C PRO A 311 -20.44 9.74 3.21
N HIS A 312 -19.82 8.82 2.46
CA HIS A 312 -19.18 9.10 1.17
C HIS A 312 -20.08 8.64 0.02
N SER A 313 -19.96 9.26 -1.14
CA SER A 313 -20.67 8.93 -2.38
C SER A 313 -19.68 8.51 -3.47
N SER A 314 -20.16 7.74 -4.43
CA SER A 314 -19.37 7.38 -5.62
C SER A 314 -19.35 8.52 -6.63
N GLY A 315 -18.20 8.75 -7.28
CA GLY A 315 -18.07 9.62 -8.45
C GLY A 315 -18.65 9.04 -9.74
N GLY A 316 -18.98 7.73 -9.73
CA GLY A 316 -19.46 7.02 -10.90
C GLY A 316 -19.46 5.51 -10.69
N SER A 317 -18.30 4.87 -10.87
CA SER A 317 -18.13 3.41 -10.88
C SER A 317 -17.72 2.81 -9.53
N ALA A 318 -17.21 3.64 -8.60
CA ALA A 318 -16.71 3.16 -7.31
C ALA A 318 -17.82 2.53 -6.45
N ASN A 319 -17.56 1.35 -5.88
CA ASN A 319 -18.48 0.70 -4.95
C ASN A 319 -18.26 1.22 -3.52
N VAL A 320 -19.09 2.18 -3.10
CA VAL A 320 -18.96 2.82 -1.78
C VAL A 320 -19.88 2.17 -0.75
N LYS A 321 -19.29 1.62 0.32
CA LYS A 321 -19.98 0.98 1.45
C LYS A 321 -19.83 1.84 2.70
N ASN A 322 -20.89 2.56 3.05
CA ASN A 322 -20.97 3.35 4.29
C ASN A 322 -21.38 2.45 5.46
N ILE A 323 -20.53 2.37 6.48
CA ILE A 323 -20.67 1.51 7.67
C ILE A 323 -20.67 2.40 8.91
N LYS A 324 -21.85 2.61 9.48
CA LYS A 324 -21.99 3.34 10.73
C LYS A 324 -21.57 2.48 11.92
N ILE A 325 -20.68 3.01 12.75
CA ILE A 325 -20.28 2.38 14.01
C ILE A 325 -21.08 3.01 15.15
N THR A 326 -21.84 2.18 15.86
CA THR A 326 -22.74 2.60 16.94
C THR A 326 -22.30 2.02 18.28
N GLY A 327 -22.42 2.80 19.34
CA GLY A 327 -22.21 2.37 20.72
C GLY A 327 -22.08 3.58 21.66
N ASP A 328 -22.43 3.40 22.93
CA ASP A 328 -22.54 4.50 23.91
C ASP A 328 -21.22 5.26 24.13
N ASN A 329 -20.08 4.61 23.86
CA ASN A 329 -18.74 5.18 24.06
C ASN A 329 -17.95 5.39 22.76
N VAL A 330 -18.55 5.18 21.59
CA VAL A 330 -17.84 5.36 20.31
C VAL A 330 -17.66 6.85 20.05
N ASN A 331 -16.42 7.24 19.74
CA ASN A 331 -16.04 8.60 19.38
C ASN A 331 -14.85 8.57 18.42
N HIS A 332 -14.47 9.75 17.94
CA HIS A 332 -13.34 9.93 17.03
C HIS A 332 -12.08 9.20 17.49
N GLY A 333 -11.64 9.42 18.73
CA GLY A 333 -10.38 8.87 19.25
C GLY A 333 -10.35 7.35 19.42
N ASN A 334 -11.50 6.67 19.48
CA ASN A 334 -11.55 5.21 19.69
C ASN A 334 -12.23 4.41 18.58
N ILE A 335 -12.78 5.06 17.54
CA ILE A 335 -13.47 4.35 16.45
C ILE A 335 -12.54 3.39 15.70
N GLN A 336 -11.26 3.74 15.48
CA GLN A 336 -10.30 2.81 14.85
C GLN A 336 -10.13 1.51 15.63
N THR A 337 -10.12 1.61 16.96
CA THR A 337 -9.99 0.44 17.83
C THR A 337 -11.31 -0.33 17.86
N THR A 338 -12.42 0.37 18.03
CA THR A 338 -13.77 -0.22 18.11
C THR A 338 -14.15 -0.97 16.83
N ALA A 339 -13.87 -0.36 15.67
CA ALA A 339 -14.15 -0.95 14.36
C ALA A 339 -13.00 -1.83 13.85
N GLY A 340 -11.89 -1.97 14.60
CA GLY A 340 -10.63 -2.53 14.11
C GLY A 340 -10.76 -3.95 13.54
N GLN A 341 -11.55 -4.81 14.17
CA GLN A 341 -11.81 -6.17 13.66
C GLN A 341 -12.64 -6.15 12.37
N ASN A 342 -13.66 -5.31 12.28
CA ASN A 342 -14.48 -5.18 11.08
C ASN A 342 -13.64 -4.62 9.92
N ILE A 343 -12.88 -3.55 10.17
CA ILE A 343 -11.92 -2.97 9.23
C ILE A 343 -10.97 -4.05 8.70
N GLN A 344 -10.31 -4.80 9.59
CA GLN A 344 -9.34 -5.80 9.16
C GLN A 344 -10.00 -6.94 8.39
N SER A 345 -11.18 -7.39 8.81
CA SER A 345 -11.93 -8.42 8.10
C SER A 345 -12.27 -7.99 6.66
N ARG A 346 -12.59 -6.72 6.41
CA ARG A 346 -12.83 -6.21 5.05
C ARG A 346 -11.55 -6.20 4.22
N ILE A 347 -10.42 -5.79 4.78
CA ILE A 347 -9.14 -5.81 4.07
C ILE A 347 -8.76 -7.25 3.73
N ASN A 348 -8.86 -8.17 4.69
CA ASN A 348 -8.55 -9.58 4.49
C ASN A 348 -9.43 -10.22 3.41
N GLN A 349 -10.75 -9.98 3.46
CA GLN A 349 -11.68 -10.46 2.43
C GLN A 349 -11.24 -10.01 1.03
N ARG A 350 -10.80 -8.76 0.88
CA ARG A 350 -10.35 -8.24 -0.41
C ARG A 350 -9.03 -8.83 -0.88
N ILE A 351 -8.14 -9.17 0.06
CA ILE A 351 -6.89 -9.90 -0.23
C ILE A 351 -7.22 -11.31 -0.72
N ASP A 352 -8.14 -12.00 -0.05
CA ASP A 352 -8.58 -13.35 -0.46
C ASP A 352 -9.24 -13.33 -1.85
N GLU A 353 -10.09 -12.34 -2.12
CA GLU A 353 -10.75 -12.17 -3.43
C GLU A 353 -9.77 -11.80 -4.56
N TYR A 354 -8.57 -11.30 -4.24
CA TYR A 354 -7.56 -10.94 -5.23
C TYR A 354 -6.55 -12.05 -5.47
N GLY A 355 -6.21 -12.82 -4.42
CA GLY A 355 -5.23 -13.91 -4.50
C GLY A 355 -5.76 -15.25 -5.03
N ASN A 356 -7.08 -15.39 -5.18
CA ASN A 356 -7.76 -16.58 -5.71
C ASN A 356 -8.30 -16.34 -7.13
#